data_AF-A0A2T1E610-F1
#
_entry.id   AF-A0A2T1E610-F1
#
_cell.length_a   1.000
_cell.length_b   1.000
_cell.length_c   1.000
_cell.angle_alpha   90.00
_cell.angle_beta   90.00
_cell.angle_gamma   90.00
#
_symmetry.space_group_name_H-M   'P 1'
#
loop_
_entity.id
_entity.type
_entity.pdbx_description
1 polymer ?
#
loop_
_entity_poly.entity_id
_entity_poly.type
_entity_poly.pdbx_seq_one_letter_code
_entity_poly.pdbx_strand_id
1 'polypeptide(L)'
;MQTITLQAPKPVKAQICQPKSQSRVTLVSGLAGISVVAGLVAVVLPVPAIAANDYERCTADLLGAKISSEEAASACSRAFFPRDLSACVSQLSGNTFAPADALNACRQVRRPRDLATCVVDIRREISDSTAADVLDSCRRSLLPTRYSDCVVGLNQAAKLPSAKALDSCIDASAFPREVDPTFLPFTPSGGVNVTPQTGSTTPSVSPTTAPTAVPSPTPSSPAPATQSEPIPQRN
;
A
#
# COMPACT_ATOMS: atom_id res chain seq x y z
N MET A 1 -19.64 47.28 12.13
CA MET A 1 -18.38 46.86 12.77
C MET A 1 -18.69 45.59 13.56
N GLN A 2 -18.41 44.41 12.98
CA GLN A 2 -18.70 43.13 13.62
C GLN A 2 -17.40 42.56 14.19
N THR A 3 -17.38 42.37 15.49
CA THR A 3 -16.24 41.89 16.27
C THR A 3 -16.10 40.38 16.09
N ILE A 4 -15.00 39.93 15.50
CA ILE A 4 -14.69 38.51 15.30
C ILE A 4 -13.94 38.02 16.54
N THR A 5 -14.59 37.21 17.36
CA THR A 5 -13.99 36.58 18.55
C THR A 5 -13.22 35.33 18.11
N LEU A 6 -11.88 35.39 18.11
CA LEU A 6 -11.04 34.20 17.90
C LEU A 6 -11.15 33.26 19.10
N GLN A 7 -11.75 32.09 18.91
CA GLN A 7 -11.74 31.01 19.89
C GLN A 7 -10.44 30.20 19.74
N ALA A 8 -9.67 30.13 20.83
CA ALA A 8 -8.44 29.35 20.91
C ALA A 8 -8.71 27.84 20.74
N PRO A 9 -7.83 27.10 20.01
CA PRO A 9 -7.96 25.66 19.88
C PRO A 9 -7.75 24.98 21.24
N LYS A 10 -8.68 24.09 21.61
CA LYS A 10 -8.59 23.28 22.83
C LYS A 10 -7.34 22.39 22.76
N PRO A 11 -6.58 22.23 23.85
CA PRO A 11 -5.44 21.31 23.86
C PRO A 11 -5.93 19.89 23.63
N VAL A 12 -5.50 19.28 22.52
CA VAL A 12 -5.66 17.86 22.26
C VAL A 12 -4.84 17.12 23.31
N LYS A 13 -5.54 16.47 24.25
CA LYS A 13 -4.91 15.55 25.19
C LYS A 13 -4.24 14.44 24.38
N ALA A 14 -2.92 14.44 24.37
CA ALA A 14 -2.12 13.33 23.91
C ALA A 14 -2.48 12.10 24.75
N GLN A 15 -3.34 11.25 24.20
CA GLN A 15 -3.68 9.97 24.78
C GLN A 15 -2.53 9.02 24.48
N ILE A 16 -1.49 9.12 25.31
CA ILE A 16 -0.39 8.15 25.33
C ILE A 16 -1.04 6.78 25.57
N CYS A 17 -0.89 5.86 24.63
CA CYS A 17 -1.25 4.46 24.81
C CYS A 17 -0.52 3.92 26.04
N GLN A 18 -1.19 3.93 27.18
CA GLN A 18 -0.77 3.26 28.40
C GLN A 18 -0.87 1.74 28.14
N PRO A 19 0.23 0.99 28.18
CA PRO A 19 0.14 -0.46 28.29
C PRO A 19 -0.54 -0.75 29.63
N LYS A 20 -1.70 -1.37 29.57
CA LYS A 20 -2.49 -1.80 30.72
C LYS A 20 -1.77 -2.96 31.42
N SER A 21 -0.70 -2.64 32.14
CA SER A 21 -0.03 -3.57 33.06
C SER A 21 -0.82 -3.61 34.36
N GLN A 22 -1.88 -4.42 34.35
CA GLN A 22 -2.61 -4.78 35.57
C GLN A 22 -1.81 -5.86 36.30
N SER A 23 -0.85 -5.43 37.11
CA SER A 23 -0.31 -6.23 38.22
C SER A 23 -0.50 -5.44 39.50
N ARG A 24 -1.74 -5.41 39.99
CA ARG A 24 -2.02 -5.13 41.39
C ARG A 24 -1.76 -6.41 42.18
N VAL A 25 -0.50 -6.62 42.57
CA VAL A 25 -0.19 -7.53 43.68
C VAL A 25 -0.49 -6.77 44.95
N THR A 26 -1.67 -7.02 45.52
CA THR A 26 -2.06 -6.52 46.83
C THR A 26 -1.21 -7.24 47.88
N LEU A 27 -0.22 -6.55 48.42
CA LEU A 27 0.60 -7.02 49.54
C LEU A 27 -0.24 -6.93 50.82
N VAL A 28 -0.85 -8.06 51.21
CA VAL A 28 -1.53 -8.20 52.52
C VAL A 28 -0.45 -8.38 53.58
N SER A 29 -0.27 -7.36 54.44
CA SER A 29 0.48 -7.49 55.69
C SER A 29 -0.42 -8.13 56.75
N GLY A 30 -0.02 -9.30 57.23
CA GLY A 30 -0.60 -9.97 58.40
C GLY A 30 0.45 -10.85 59.06
N LEU A 31 0.89 -10.45 60.25
CA LEU A 31 1.84 -11.16 61.10
C LEU A 31 1.13 -12.27 61.89
N ALA A 32 1.90 -13.33 62.19
CA ALA A 32 1.67 -14.43 63.15
C ALA A 32 1.12 -15.76 62.57
N GLY A 33 2.01 -16.76 62.51
CA GLY A 33 1.64 -18.17 62.33
C GLY A 33 2.72 -18.97 61.57
N ILE A 34 3.55 -19.72 62.29
CA ILE A 34 4.56 -20.61 61.74
C ILE A 34 3.85 -21.80 61.08
N SER A 35 4.05 -22.01 59.78
CA SER A 35 3.69 -23.24 59.09
C SER A 35 4.57 -23.49 57.86
N VAL A 36 4.79 -24.78 57.63
CA VAL A 36 5.85 -25.41 56.84
C VAL A 36 5.89 -24.95 55.39
N VAL A 37 7.13 -24.87 54.88
CA VAL A 37 7.57 -24.56 53.53
C VAL A 37 6.75 -25.30 52.47
N ALA A 38 6.02 -24.55 51.64
CA ALA A 38 5.71 -24.92 50.26
C ALA A 38 5.90 -23.66 49.42
N GLY A 39 7.16 -23.35 49.11
CA GLY A 39 7.54 -22.23 48.25
C GLY A 39 7.03 -22.47 46.85
N LEU A 40 5.85 -21.93 46.54
CA LEU A 40 5.36 -21.84 45.17
C LEU A 40 6.06 -20.65 44.52
N VAL A 41 7.28 -20.89 44.05
CA VAL A 41 8.00 -19.95 43.19
C VAL A 41 7.23 -19.89 41.88
N ALA A 42 6.30 -18.93 41.78
CA ALA A 42 5.74 -18.53 40.50
C ALA A 42 6.89 -17.91 39.70
N VAL A 43 7.55 -18.74 38.89
CA VAL A 43 8.52 -18.28 37.91
C VAL A 43 7.72 -17.46 36.90
N VAL A 44 7.70 -16.14 37.11
CA VAL A 44 7.26 -15.18 36.11
C VAL A 44 8.37 -15.17 35.06
N LEU A 45 8.36 -16.16 34.17
CA LEU A 45 9.20 -16.14 32.98
C LEU A 45 8.75 -14.93 32.17
N PRO A 46 9.61 -13.93 31.92
CA PRO A 46 9.30 -12.91 30.93
C PRO A 46 9.15 -13.64 29.60
N VAL A 47 7.91 -13.79 29.13
CA VAL A 47 7.66 -14.29 27.76
C VAL A 47 8.35 -13.28 26.85
N PRO A 48 9.39 -13.68 26.09
CA PRO A 48 9.95 -12.77 25.12
C PRO A 48 8.83 -12.42 24.16
N ALA A 49 8.52 -11.13 24.01
CA ALA A 49 7.72 -10.68 22.89
C ALA A 49 8.53 -11.01 21.64
N ILE A 50 8.24 -12.15 21.01
CA ILE A 50 8.81 -12.49 19.71
C ILE A 50 8.24 -11.43 18.77
N ALA A 51 9.08 -10.45 18.41
CA ALA A 51 8.68 -9.44 17.47
C ALA A 51 8.43 -10.12 16.13
N ALA A 52 7.15 -10.23 15.75
CA ALA A 52 6.76 -10.81 14.47
C ALA A 52 7.47 -10.05 13.34
N ASN A 53 8.17 -10.80 12.49
CA ASN A 53 8.88 -10.22 11.35
C ASN A 53 7.88 -9.57 10.37
N ASP A 54 8.38 -8.77 9.44
CA ASP A 54 7.52 -7.98 8.56
C ASP A 54 6.60 -8.84 7.67
N TYR A 55 7.06 -10.02 7.26
CA TYR A 55 6.29 -10.98 6.47
C TYR A 55 5.24 -11.72 7.31
N GLU A 56 5.57 -12.11 8.54
CA GLU A 56 4.65 -12.79 9.44
C GLU A 56 3.42 -11.93 9.72
N ARG A 57 3.60 -10.66 10.10
CA ARG A 57 2.46 -9.77 10.34
C ARG A 57 1.74 -9.42 9.06
N CYS A 58 2.45 -9.21 7.95
CA CYS A 58 1.79 -8.98 6.66
C CYS A 58 0.83 -10.13 6.36
N THR A 59 1.30 -11.37 6.53
CA THR A 59 0.49 -12.58 6.30
C THR A 59 -0.68 -12.64 7.28
N ALA A 60 -0.43 -12.41 8.58
CA ALA A 60 -1.48 -12.39 9.60
C ALA A 60 -2.55 -11.31 9.34
N ASP A 61 -2.15 -10.12 8.90
CA ASP A 61 -3.06 -9.02 8.58
C ASP A 61 -3.92 -9.36 7.36
N LEU A 62 -3.33 -9.96 6.30
CA LEU A 62 -4.10 -10.39 5.12
C LEU A 62 -5.05 -11.55 5.43
N LEU A 63 -4.63 -12.52 6.24
CA LEU A 63 -5.51 -13.60 6.73
C LEU A 63 -6.65 -13.04 7.59
N GLY A 64 -6.35 -12.06 8.45
CA GLY A 64 -7.34 -11.32 9.23
C GLY A 64 -8.37 -10.60 8.36
N ALA A 65 -7.93 -10.09 7.20
CA ALA A 65 -8.78 -9.51 6.16
C ALA A 65 -9.50 -10.55 5.28
N LYS A 66 -9.51 -11.83 5.65
CA LYS A 66 -10.18 -12.93 4.93
C LYS A 66 -9.61 -13.20 3.53
N ILE A 67 -8.34 -12.89 3.30
CA ILE A 67 -7.59 -13.35 2.11
C ILE A 67 -7.08 -14.78 2.35
N SER A 68 -7.08 -15.63 1.33
CA SER A 68 -6.60 -17.02 1.47
C SER A 68 -5.12 -17.09 1.84
N SER A 69 -4.72 -18.20 2.46
CA SER A 69 -3.33 -18.46 2.85
C SER A 69 -2.37 -18.38 1.69
N GLU A 70 -2.74 -18.93 0.54
CA GLU A 70 -1.89 -18.99 -0.65
C GLU A 70 -1.70 -17.61 -1.28
N GLU A 71 -2.79 -16.83 -1.35
CA GLU A 71 -2.77 -15.46 -1.89
C GLU A 71 -2.00 -14.53 -0.94
N ALA A 72 -2.20 -14.66 0.38
CA ALA A 72 -1.49 -13.87 1.38
C ALA A 72 0.02 -14.16 1.37
N ALA A 73 0.41 -15.44 1.36
CA ALA A 73 1.81 -15.84 1.32
C ALA A 73 2.49 -15.38 0.03
N SER A 74 1.84 -15.55 -1.12
CA SER A 74 2.38 -15.11 -2.41
C SER A 74 2.47 -13.59 -2.53
N ALA A 75 1.50 -12.84 -1.99
CA ALA A 75 1.53 -11.39 -2.01
C ALA A 75 2.59 -10.81 -1.08
N CYS A 76 2.67 -11.27 0.18
CA CYS A 76 3.65 -10.77 1.14
C CYS A 76 5.08 -11.13 0.76
N SER A 77 5.33 -12.33 0.21
CA SER A 77 6.67 -12.74 -0.24
C SER A 77 7.17 -11.94 -1.45
N ARG A 78 6.26 -11.46 -2.32
CA ARG A 78 6.59 -10.62 -3.48
C ARG A 78 6.64 -9.13 -3.17
N ALA A 79 6.19 -8.73 -1.98
CA ALA A 79 6.18 -7.33 -1.57
C ALA A 79 7.58 -6.88 -1.17
N PHE A 80 8.05 -5.78 -1.75
CA PHE A 80 9.30 -5.14 -1.30
C PHE A 80 9.13 -4.51 0.10
N PHE A 81 7.91 -4.05 0.42
CA PHE A 81 7.55 -3.47 1.72
C PHE A 81 6.29 -4.17 2.28
N PRO A 82 6.42 -5.35 2.91
CA PRO A 82 5.27 -6.16 3.35
C PRO A 82 4.39 -5.46 4.41
N ARG A 83 4.98 -4.65 5.29
CA ARG A 83 4.23 -3.80 6.25
C ARG A 83 3.37 -2.76 5.54
N ASP A 84 3.89 -2.12 4.49
CA ASP A 84 3.13 -1.10 3.75
C ASP A 84 2.04 -1.74 2.88
N LEU A 85 2.29 -2.93 2.32
CA LEU A 85 1.29 -3.69 1.58
C LEU A 85 0.08 -4.03 2.47
N SER A 86 0.32 -4.67 3.62
CA SER A 86 -0.75 -5.03 4.57
C SER A 86 -1.50 -3.81 5.09
N ALA A 87 -0.79 -2.73 5.46
CA ALA A 87 -1.41 -1.48 5.88
C ALA A 87 -2.28 -0.85 4.78
N CYS A 88 -1.83 -0.88 3.53
CA CYS A 88 -2.62 -0.42 2.38
C CYS A 88 -3.94 -1.20 2.26
N VAL A 89 -3.87 -2.54 2.32
CA VAL A 89 -5.08 -3.38 2.23
C VAL A 89 -6.03 -3.11 3.37
N SER A 90 -5.55 -3.03 4.61
CA SER A 90 -6.38 -2.74 5.78
C SER A 90 -7.06 -1.37 5.68
N GLN A 91 -6.37 -0.36 5.17
CA GLN A 91 -6.95 0.97 4.99
C GLN A 91 -8.01 1.01 3.89
N LEU A 92 -7.75 0.41 2.73
CA LEU A 92 -8.74 0.37 1.64
C LEU A 92 -9.96 -0.49 2.01
N SER A 93 -9.74 -1.62 2.66
CA SER A 93 -10.82 -2.53 3.07
C SER A 93 -11.68 -1.99 4.20
N GLY A 94 -11.12 -1.16 5.08
CA GLY A 94 -11.88 -0.47 6.13
C GLY A 94 -12.79 0.64 5.62
N ASN A 95 -12.64 1.09 4.37
CA ASN A 95 -13.37 2.24 3.84
C ASN A 95 -14.41 1.86 2.78
N THR A 96 -14.02 1.18 1.70
CA THR A 96 -14.94 0.93 0.56
C THR A 96 -14.62 -0.31 -0.29
N PHE A 97 -13.42 -0.89 -0.21
CA PHE A 97 -13.02 -1.97 -1.13
C PHE A 97 -13.16 -3.35 -0.50
N ALA A 98 -13.47 -4.36 -1.31
CA ALA A 98 -13.32 -5.74 -0.84
C ALA A 98 -11.82 -6.03 -0.60
N PRO A 99 -11.46 -6.87 0.39
CA PRO A 99 -10.07 -7.16 0.72
C PRO A 99 -9.24 -7.65 -0.47
N ALA A 100 -9.82 -8.48 -1.33
CA ALA A 100 -9.15 -9.00 -2.52
C ALA A 100 -8.88 -7.90 -3.57
N ASP A 101 -9.83 -6.99 -3.79
CA ASP A 101 -9.68 -5.85 -4.71
C ASP A 101 -8.66 -4.84 -4.16
N ALA A 102 -8.73 -4.55 -2.87
CA ALA A 102 -7.76 -3.73 -2.17
C ALA A 102 -6.35 -4.31 -2.30
N LEU A 103 -6.20 -5.61 -2.05
CA LEU A 103 -4.93 -6.30 -2.26
C LEU A 103 -4.47 -6.11 -3.70
N ASN A 104 -5.31 -6.43 -4.68
CA ASN A 104 -4.95 -6.31 -6.09
C ASN A 104 -4.47 -4.89 -6.46
N ALA A 105 -5.14 -3.85 -5.96
CA ALA A 105 -4.74 -2.46 -6.17
C ALA A 105 -3.40 -2.11 -5.50
N CYS A 106 -3.22 -2.52 -4.24
CA CYS A 106 -2.01 -2.22 -3.45
C CYS A 106 -0.74 -2.87 -4.02
N ARG A 107 -0.82 -4.07 -4.62
CA ARG A 107 0.35 -4.74 -5.25
C ARG A 107 0.71 -4.18 -6.63
N GLN A 108 -0.16 -3.40 -7.25
CA GLN A 108 0.10 -2.80 -8.57
C GLN A 108 0.90 -1.50 -8.49
N VAL A 109 1.18 -1.00 -7.29
CA VAL A 109 1.94 0.25 -7.07
C VAL A 109 3.23 0.00 -6.31
N ARG A 110 4.25 0.85 -6.54
CA ARG A 110 5.53 0.78 -5.79
C ARG A 110 5.42 1.31 -4.36
N ARG A 111 4.41 2.13 -4.06
CA ARG A 111 4.19 2.77 -2.75
C ARG A 111 2.76 2.52 -2.26
N PRO A 112 2.49 1.35 -1.68
CA PRO A 112 1.13 0.98 -1.26
C PRO A 112 0.57 1.96 -0.22
N ARG A 113 1.40 2.40 0.72
CA ARG A 113 0.98 3.31 1.79
C ARG A 113 0.55 4.69 1.29
N ASP A 114 1.27 5.25 0.33
CA ASP A 114 0.94 6.55 -0.27
C ASP A 114 -0.36 6.45 -1.07
N LEU A 115 -0.57 5.33 -1.80
CA LEU A 115 -1.82 5.06 -2.50
C LEU A 115 -3.02 5.04 -1.53
N ALA A 116 -2.90 4.29 -0.44
CA ALA A 116 -3.98 4.19 0.55
C ALA A 116 -4.30 5.53 1.19
N THR A 117 -3.27 6.31 1.54
CA THR A 117 -3.42 7.67 2.06
C THR A 117 -4.17 8.55 1.07
N CYS A 118 -3.77 8.54 -0.21
CA CYS A 118 -4.41 9.32 -1.26
C CYS A 118 -5.91 9.04 -1.37
N VAL A 119 -6.28 7.75 -1.41
CA VAL A 119 -7.67 7.32 -1.57
C VAL A 119 -8.50 7.69 -0.33
N VAL A 120 -7.97 7.44 0.87
CA VAL A 120 -8.67 7.72 2.13
C VAL A 120 -8.87 9.22 2.31
N ASP A 121 -7.86 10.04 2.05
CA ASP A 121 -7.96 11.50 2.22
C ASP A 121 -9.00 12.10 1.26
N ILE A 122 -8.96 11.74 -0.02
CA ILE A 122 -9.96 12.21 -0.98
C ILE A 122 -11.36 11.74 -0.58
N ARG A 123 -11.55 10.46 -0.24
CA ARG A 123 -12.87 9.91 0.11
C ARG A 123 -13.44 10.44 1.42
N ARG A 124 -12.57 10.86 2.36
CA ARG A 124 -13.01 11.47 3.63
C ARG A 124 -13.53 12.88 3.43
N GLU A 125 -12.90 13.64 2.55
CA GLU A 125 -13.22 15.06 2.35
C GLU A 125 -14.20 15.31 1.18
N ILE A 126 -14.23 14.40 0.20
CA ILE A 126 -14.95 14.55 -1.06
C ILE A 126 -15.80 13.29 -1.31
N SER A 127 -17.13 13.46 -1.39
CA SER A 127 -18.08 12.35 -1.48
C SER A 127 -18.73 12.18 -2.86
N ASP A 128 -18.57 13.17 -3.73
CA ASP A 128 -19.23 13.26 -5.05
C ASP A 128 -18.51 12.47 -6.18
N SER A 129 -17.40 11.80 -5.87
CA SER A 129 -16.68 10.87 -6.77
C SER A 129 -16.76 9.43 -6.31
N THR A 130 -16.79 8.45 -7.23
CA THR A 130 -16.78 7.03 -6.85
C THR A 130 -15.43 6.60 -6.28
N ALA A 131 -15.41 5.57 -5.43
CA ALA A 131 -14.15 5.05 -4.90
C ALA A 131 -13.25 4.47 -5.99
N ALA A 132 -13.82 3.88 -7.04
CA ALA A 132 -13.07 3.34 -8.17
C ALA A 132 -12.34 4.45 -8.95
N ASP A 133 -13.02 5.57 -9.23
CA ASP A 133 -12.41 6.71 -9.95
C ASP A 133 -11.27 7.33 -9.15
N VAL A 134 -11.45 7.49 -7.84
CA VAL A 134 -10.41 8.00 -6.93
C VAL A 134 -9.22 7.05 -6.90
N LEU A 135 -9.48 5.73 -6.80
CA LEU A 135 -8.42 4.72 -6.80
C LEU A 135 -7.63 4.74 -8.11
N ASP A 136 -8.29 4.76 -9.27
CA ASP A 136 -7.62 4.85 -10.57
C ASP A 136 -6.74 6.10 -10.66
N SER A 137 -7.29 7.25 -10.27
CA SER A 137 -6.58 8.53 -10.31
C SER A 137 -5.35 8.55 -9.40
N CYS A 138 -5.51 8.08 -8.15
CA CYS A 138 -4.40 7.96 -7.20
C CYS A 138 -3.31 7.01 -7.70
N ARG A 139 -3.67 5.92 -8.41
CA ARG A 139 -2.71 4.97 -8.98
C ARG A 139 -1.94 5.53 -10.17
N ARG A 140 -2.58 6.39 -10.97
CA ARG A 140 -1.95 7.03 -12.14
C ARG A 140 -1.04 8.18 -11.73
N SER A 141 -1.20 8.73 -10.52
CA SER A 141 -0.32 9.76 -9.98
C SER A 141 1.07 9.22 -9.61
N LEU A 142 2.10 9.99 -9.96
CA LEU A 142 3.48 9.72 -9.53
C LEU A 142 3.72 10.02 -8.05
N LEU A 143 2.91 10.91 -7.45
CA LEU A 143 3.01 11.32 -6.05
C LEU A 143 1.61 11.33 -5.40
N PRO A 144 1.08 10.17 -4.98
CA PRO A 144 -0.30 10.03 -4.51
C PRO A 144 -0.67 11.01 -3.39
N THR A 145 0.20 11.24 -2.40
CA THR A 145 -0.07 12.17 -1.30
C THR A 145 -0.15 13.63 -1.75
N ARG A 146 0.71 14.06 -2.69
CA ARG A 146 0.62 15.43 -3.24
C ARG A 146 -0.59 15.61 -4.13
N TYR A 147 -0.99 14.54 -4.80
CA TYR A 147 -2.20 14.52 -5.59
C TYR A 147 -3.45 14.66 -4.72
N SER A 148 -3.58 13.93 -3.61
CA SER A 148 -4.70 14.11 -2.69
C SER A 148 -4.75 15.50 -2.07
N ASP A 149 -3.61 16.06 -1.66
CA ASP A 149 -3.53 17.46 -1.18
C ASP A 149 -4.07 18.45 -2.22
N CYS A 150 -3.68 18.28 -3.49
CA CYS A 150 -4.14 19.13 -4.60
C CYS A 150 -5.65 19.02 -4.80
N VAL A 151 -6.18 17.79 -4.87
CA VAL A 151 -7.60 17.53 -5.15
C VAL A 151 -8.47 18.07 -4.03
N VAL A 152 -8.12 17.77 -2.78
CA VAL A 152 -8.81 18.28 -1.59
C VAL A 152 -8.72 19.80 -1.52
N GLY A 153 -7.54 20.37 -1.77
CA GLY A 153 -7.32 21.81 -1.78
C GLY A 153 -8.18 22.55 -2.82
N LEU A 154 -8.22 22.07 -4.06
CA LEU A 154 -9.03 22.67 -5.13
C LEU A 154 -10.53 22.51 -4.88
N ASN A 155 -10.96 21.35 -4.39
CA ASN A 155 -12.36 21.11 -4.05
C ASN A 155 -12.82 22.02 -2.91
N GLN A 156 -12.01 22.21 -1.86
CA GLN A 156 -12.39 23.02 -0.71
C GLN A 156 -12.26 24.53 -0.97
N ALA A 157 -11.13 24.97 -1.51
CA ALA A 157 -10.83 26.41 -1.65
C ALA A 157 -11.55 27.04 -2.85
N ALA A 158 -11.57 26.33 -3.98
CA ALA A 158 -12.15 26.83 -5.22
C ALA A 158 -13.52 26.21 -5.54
N LYS A 159 -14.04 25.31 -4.68
CA LYS A 159 -15.35 24.65 -4.83
C LYS A 159 -15.50 23.92 -6.16
N LEU A 160 -14.40 23.39 -6.69
CA LEU A 160 -14.42 22.59 -7.92
C LEU A 160 -15.13 21.26 -7.67
N PRO A 161 -15.98 20.78 -8.59
CA PRO A 161 -16.52 19.43 -8.50
C PRO A 161 -15.38 18.40 -8.55
N SER A 162 -15.54 17.29 -7.83
CA SER A 162 -14.51 16.24 -7.68
C SER A 162 -13.88 15.81 -9.02
N ALA A 163 -14.69 15.52 -10.03
CA ALA A 163 -14.22 15.15 -11.36
C ALA A 163 -13.26 16.18 -11.96
N LYS A 164 -13.54 17.49 -11.80
CA LYS A 164 -12.67 18.54 -12.34
C LYS A 164 -11.42 18.75 -11.51
N ALA A 165 -11.50 18.58 -10.19
CA ALA A 165 -10.32 18.63 -9.32
C ALA A 165 -9.37 17.45 -9.60
N LEU A 166 -9.90 16.23 -9.73
CA LEU A 166 -9.14 15.02 -10.07
C LEU A 166 -8.38 15.17 -11.40
N ASP A 167 -9.07 15.69 -12.43
CA ASP A 167 -8.53 16.00 -13.75
C ASP A 167 -7.44 17.08 -13.69
N SER A 168 -7.72 18.22 -13.06
CA SER A 168 -6.76 19.34 -13.02
C SER A 168 -5.46 19.00 -12.27
N CYS A 169 -5.56 18.13 -11.24
CA CYS A 169 -4.40 17.75 -10.44
C CYS A 169 -3.53 16.67 -11.09
N ILE A 170 -4.05 15.88 -12.04
CA ILE A 170 -3.23 14.84 -12.68
C ILE A 170 -2.32 15.46 -13.74
N ASP A 171 -2.80 16.46 -14.47
CA ASP A 171 -2.00 17.24 -15.42
C ASP A 171 -0.82 17.93 -14.75
N ALA A 172 -1.01 18.46 -13.53
CA ALA A 172 0.05 19.09 -12.74
C ALA A 172 1.16 18.11 -12.32
N SER A 173 0.89 16.80 -12.32
CA SER A 173 1.89 15.78 -12.00
C SER A 173 2.69 15.30 -13.22
N ALA A 174 2.23 15.63 -14.43
CA ALA A 174 2.82 15.21 -15.69
C ALA A 174 3.95 16.12 -16.19
N PHE A 175 4.20 17.27 -15.54
CA PHE A 175 5.32 18.12 -15.91
C PHE A 175 6.62 17.35 -15.74
N PRO A 176 7.39 17.09 -16.83
CA PRO A 176 8.79 16.75 -16.67
C PRO A 176 9.34 17.85 -15.77
N ARG A 177 10.05 17.48 -14.69
CA ARG A 177 11.00 18.43 -14.12
C ARG A 177 11.89 18.73 -15.30
N GLU A 178 11.68 19.88 -15.92
CA GLU A 178 12.54 20.38 -16.96
C GLU A 178 13.92 20.16 -16.41
N VAL A 179 14.60 19.25 -17.10
CA VAL A 179 16.02 19.04 -16.99
C VAL A 179 16.55 20.45 -17.01
N ASP A 180 16.95 21.00 -15.86
CA ASP A 180 17.89 22.09 -15.87
C ASP A 180 19.04 21.47 -16.65
N PRO A 181 19.30 21.89 -17.90
CA PRO A 181 20.53 21.49 -18.49
C PRO A 181 21.54 22.33 -17.72
N THR A 182 21.95 21.82 -16.55
CA THR A 182 23.32 21.97 -16.15
C THR A 182 24.08 21.26 -17.25
N PHE A 183 24.29 21.99 -18.35
CA PHE A 183 25.46 21.84 -19.19
C PHE A 183 26.60 21.86 -18.19
N LEU A 184 26.98 20.68 -17.71
CA LEU A 184 28.36 20.45 -17.34
C LEU A 184 29.07 20.62 -18.68
N PRO A 185 29.80 21.73 -18.92
CA PRO A 185 30.70 21.72 -20.05
C PRO A 185 31.60 20.50 -19.82
N PHE A 186 31.48 19.50 -20.68
CA PHE A 186 32.52 18.51 -20.83
C PHE A 186 33.78 19.33 -21.12
N THR A 187 34.63 19.53 -20.12
CA THR A 187 36.01 19.92 -20.36
C THR A 187 36.67 18.67 -20.90
N PRO A 188 37.08 18.63 -22.18
CA PRO A 188 37.82 17.50 -22.72
C PRO A 188 39.21 17.53 -22.12
N SER A 189 39.38 16.94 -20.94
CA SER A 189 40.68 16.50 -20.44
C SER A 189 40.73 14.98 -20.66
N GLY A 190 41.05 14.59 -21.89
CA GLY A 190 41.21 13.19 -22.29
C GLY A 190 40.39 12.86 -23.54
N GLY A 191 41.00 13.01 -24.71
CA GLY A 191 40.34 12.85 -26.00
C GLY A 191 39.76 11.46 -26.22
N VAL A 192 38.44 11.41 -26.44
CA VAL A 192 37.80 10.37 -27.26
C VAL A 192 37.05 11.11 -28.35
N ASN A 193 37.54 10.98 -29.57
CA ASN A 193 36.97 11.60 -30.76
C ASN A 193 35.67 10.87 -31.14
N VAL A 194 34.52 11.48 -30.87
CA VAL A 194 33.23 10.99 -31.38
C VAL A 194 32.81 11.88 -32.54
N THR A 195 32.98 11.37 -33.76
CA THR A 195 32.52 12.00 -35.00
C THR A 195 30.99 12.10 -35.02
N PRO A 196 30.38 13.27 -35.32
CA PRO A 196 28.93 13.39 -35.45
C PRO A 196 28.40 12.65 -36.69
N GLN A 197 27.46 11.72 -36.51
CA GLN A 197 26.68 11.17 -37.61
C GLN A 197 25.52 12.11 -37.93
N THR A 198 25.59 12.77 -39.08
CA THR A 198 24.49 13.49 -39.72
C THR A 198 23.49 12.47 -40.27
N GLY A 199 22.55 12.04 -39.43
CA GLY A 199 21.41 11.21 -39.83
C GLY A 199 20.17 12.07 -40.01
N SER A 200 19.83 12.38 -41.27
CA SER A 200 18.54 12.94 -41.67
C SER A 200 17.46 11.87 -41.51
N THR A 201 16.42 12.10 -40.69
CA THR A 201 15.22 11.26 -40.66
C THR A 201 13.96 12.10 -40.71
N THR A 202 13.41 12.15 -41.92
CA THR A 202 12.04 12.50 -42.31
C THR A 202 10.98 11.73 -41.51
N PRO A 203 9.76 12.27 -41.31
CA PRO A 203 8.65 11.53 -40.71
C PRO A 203 8.17 10.43 -41.68
N SER A 204 8.27 9.16 -41.27
CA SER A 204 7.68 8.04 -42.01
C SER A 204 6.30 7.73 -41.43
N VAL A 205 5.27 8.17 -42.15
CA VAL A 205 3.90 7.65 -42.05
C VAL A 205 3.88 6.23 -42.62
N SER A 206 3.54 5.22 -41.81
CA SER A 206 3.19 3.89 -42.31
C SER A 206 1.69 3.80 -42.61
N PRO A 207 1.29 3.21 -43.75
CA PRO A 207 -0.11 3.01 -44.10
C PRO A 207 -0.70 1.73 -43.50
N THR A 208 -1.99 1.81 -43.22
CA THR A 208 -2.96 0.74 -42.98
C THR A 208 -2.76 -0.50 -43.85
N THR A 209 -2.78 -1.69 -43.24
CA THR A 209 -3.18 -2.94 -43.91
C THR A 209 -4.24 -3.65 -43.07
N ALA A 210 -5.27 -4.13 -43.77
CA ALA A 210 -6.52 -4.70 -43.26
C ALA A 210 -6.36 -6.14 -42.69
N PRO A 211 -7.40 -6.74 -42.08
CA PRO A 211 -7.28 -7.90 -41.21
C PRO A 211 -7.14 -9.21 -41.99
N THR A 212 -6.19 -10.06 -41.59
CA THR A 212 -6.11 -11.46 -42.02
C THR A 212 -6.55 -12.37 -40.88
N ALA A 213 -7.41 -13.33 -41.24
CA ALA A 213 -8.19 -14.19 -40.37
C ALA A 213 -7.39 -14.98 -39.31
N VAL A 214 -7.97 -15.07 -38.12
CA VAL A 214 -7.58 -15.94 -37.02
C VAL A 214 -7.95 -17.40 -37.37
N PRO A 215 -7.03 -18.37 -37.33
CA PRO A 215 -7.41 -19.78 -37.32
C PRO A 215 -8.02 -20.15 -35.95
N SER A 216 -9.20 -20.74 -35.97
CA SER A 216 -9.92 -21.27 -34.80
C SER A 216 -9.06 -22.25 -33.98
N PRO A 217 -9.19 -22.26 -32.63
CA PRO A 217 -8.61 -23.32 -31.81
C PRO A 217 -9.36 -24.64 -32.03
N THR A 218 -8.63 -25.68 -32.44
CA THR A 218 -9.11 -27.07 -32.44
C THR A 218 -9.21 -27.59 -31.00
N PRO A 219 -10.21 -28.40 -30.62
CA PRO A 219 -10.37 -28.93 -29.27
C PRO A 219 -9.29 -29.98 -28.97
N SER A 220 -8.49 -29.76 -27.92
CA SER A 220 -7.59 -30.78 -27.38
C SER A 220 -8.39 -31.81 -26.59
N SER A 221 -8.46 -33.02 -27.14
CA SER A 221 -9.04 -34.21 -26.50
C SER A 221 -8.11 -34.75 -25.38
N PRO A 222 -8.64 -35.47 -24.37
CA PRO A 222 -7.93 -35.86 -23.16
C PRO A 222 -6.91 -36.99 -23.38
N ALA A 223 -5.79 -36.92 -22.68
CA ALA A 223 -4.84 -38.02 -22.54
C ALA A 223 -5.38 -39.12 -21.60
N PRO A 224 -4.95 -40.39 -21.77
CA PRO A 224 -5.53 -41.54 -21.07
C PRO A 224 -5.15 -41.62 -19.59
N ALA A 225 -6.08 -42.11 -18.78
CA ALA A 225 -5.85 -42.55 -17.41
C ALA A 225 -4.79 -43.66 -17.34
N THR A 226 -3.80 -43.51 -16.46
CA THR A 226 -2.98 -44.62 -15.96
C THR A 226 -3.13 -44.69 -14.45
N GLN A 227 -3.26 -45.93 -13.99
CA GLN A 227 -3.90 -46.41 -12.78
C GLN A 227 -3.09 -46.15 -11.50
N SER A 228 -3.81 -46.07 -10.38
CA SER A 228 -3.29 -46.11 -9.02
C SER A 228 -2.43 -47.35 -8.76
N GLU A 229 -1.24 -47.15 -8.21
CA GLU A 229 -0.48 -48.19 -7.50
C GLU A 229 -0.64 -47.96 -5.98
N PRO A 230 -1.01 -48.99 -5.18
CA PRO A 230 -1.23 -48.85 -3.75
C PRO A 230 0.06 -48.84 -2.93
N ILE A 231 0.07 -48.00 -1.90
CA ILE A 231 1.07 -47.91 -0.84
C ILE A 231 1.12 -49.23 -0.06
N PRO A 232 2.28 -49.89 0.13
CA PRO A 232 2.39 -51.01 1.06
C PRO A 232 2.33 -50.51 2.51
N GLN A 233 1.32 -50.96 3.25
CA GLN A 233 1.25 -50.86 4.70
C GLN A 233 2.39 -51.69 5.32
N ARG A 234 3.27 -51.05 6.08
CA ARG A 234 4.26 -51.73 6.91
C ARG A 234 3.70 -51.86 8.32
N ASN A 235 3.47 -53.10 8.69
CA ASN A 235 3.08 -53.55 10.03
C ASN A 235 4.28 -53.57 11.00
#